data_AF-A0A9P3AAP7-F1
#
_entry.id   AF-A0A9P3AAP7-F1
#
_cell.length_a   1.000
_cell.length_b   1.000
_cell.length_c   1.000
_cell.angle_alpha   90.00
_cell.angle_beta   90.00
_cell.angle_gamma   90.00
#
_symmetry.space_group_name_H-M   'P 1'
#
loop_
_entity.id
_entity.type
_entity.pdbx_description
1 polymer ?
#
loop_
_entity_poly.entity_id
_entity_poly.type
_entity_poly.pdbx_seq_one_letter_code
_entity_poly.pdbx_strand_id
1 'polypeptide(L)'
;MEQWLELPSEAITFISAPGLAPRLMIDGLPEPGFSISHEAGFSLAAVNLNGAVGVDLMQVQPVPDWQVVARDYLGPDVGARLRDVSETMRPVAFARAWCEREAFLKLHGRELGEWIEVGQLEGVGIEVELGTNMVGVVALKWPRCVALSRQVSSDSVIAFQ
;
A
#
# COMPACT_ATOMS: atom_id res chain seq x y z
N MET A 1 17.57 13.26 11.26
CA MET A 1 17.42 11.82 11.01
C MET A 1 16.70 11.29 12.22
N GLU A 2 15.38 11.15 12.14
CA GLU A 2 14.56 10.69 13.27
C GLU A 2 14.63 9.17 13.36
N GLN A 3 15.03 8.66 14.52
CA GLN A 3 15.14 7.23 14.81
C GLN A 3 13.89 6.79 15.58
N TRP A 4 12.90 6.30 14.86
CA TRP A 4 11.53 6.10 15.37
C TRP A 4 11.37 4.95 16.37
N LEU A 5 12.07 3.84 16.14
CA LEU A 5 11.96 2.70 17.04
C LEU A 5 12.80 2.87 18.32
N GLU A 6 13.61 3.93 18.40
CA GLU A 6 14.65 4.11 19.44
C GLU A 6 15.58 2.88 19.58
N LEU A 7 15.59 2.01 18.57
CA LEU A 7 16.38 0.78 18.52
C LEU A 7 17.68 1.03 17.76
N PRO A 8 18.81 0.47 18.23
CA PRO A 8 20.04 0.48 17.47
C PRO A 8 19.82 -0.22 16.11
N SER A 9 20.45 0.27 15.05
CA SER A 9 20.33 -0.32 13.70
C SER A 9 20.69 -1.80 13.68
N GLU A 10 21.58 -2.22 14.57
CA GLU A 10 22.04 -3.60 14.74
C GLU A 10 20.93 -4.53 15.23
N ALA A 11 19.89 -4.01 15.89
CA ALA A 11 18.73 -4.78 16.32
C ALA A 11 17.71 -4.99 15.18
N ILE A 12 17.95 -4.42 14.00
CA ILE A 12 17.05 -4.50 12.84
C ILE A 12 17.76 -5.27 11.72
N THR A 13 17.22 -6.44 11.38
CA THR A 13 17.72 -7.25 10.26
C THR A 13 16.77 -7.17 9.08
N PHE A 14 17.29 -6.74 7.92
CA PHE A 14 16.56 -6.76 6.65
C PHE A 14 16.87 -8.06 5.89
N ILE A 15 15.82 -8.80 5.53
CA ILE A 15 15.94 -10.05 4.76
C ILE A 15 15.34 -9.80 3.39
N SER A 16 16.16 -9.88 2.35
CA SER A 16 15.74 -9.77 0.96
C SER A 16 16.27 -10.93 0.14
N ALA A 17 15.40 -11.52 -0.66
CA ALA A 17 15.74 -12.59 -1.59
C ALA A 17 15.00 -12.36 -2.92
N PRO A 18 15.61 -12.67 -4.07
CA PRO A 18 14.96 -12.50 -5.37
C PRO A 18 13.62 -13.22 -5.44
N GLY A 19 12.58 -12.50 -5.90
CA GLY A 19 11.22 -13.04 -6.04
C GLY A 19 10.44 -13.23 -4.74
N LEU A 20 11.01 -12.83 -3.59
CA LEU A 20 10.30 -12.87 -2.31
C LEU A 20 10.09 -11.44 -1.78
N ALA A 21 8.94 -11.22 -1.15
CA ALA A 21 8.69 -9.98 -0.44
C ALA A 21 9.77 -9.78 0.65
N PRO A 22 10.34 -8.57 0.78
CA PRO A 22 11.32 -8.30 1.82
C PRO A 22 10.68 -8.46 3.19
N ARG A 23 11.50 -8.86 4.16
CA ARG A 23 11.07 -9.05 5.55
C ARG A 23 11.96 -8.26 6.48
N LEU A 24 11.38 -7.84 7.59
CA LEU A 24 12.06 -7.10 8.65
C LEU A 24 12.01 -7.95 9.91
N MET A 25 13.16 -8.15 10.56
CA MET A 25 13.24 -8.76 11.88
C MET A 25 13.75 -7.72 12.88
N ILE A 26 13.14 -7.71 14.05
CA ILE A 26 13.57 -6.86 15.17
C ILE A 26 13.87 -7.77 16.35
N ASP A 27 15.06 -7.63 16.93
CA ASP A 27 15.49 -8.46 18.06
C ASP A 27 14.50 -8.37 19.23
N GLY A 28 14.11 -9.52 19.76
CA GLY A 28 13.19 -9.63 20.90
C GLY A 28 11.71 -9.37 20.58
N LEU A 29 11.33 -9.10 19.33
CA LEU A 29 9.94 -8.92 18.91
C LEU A 29 9.48 -10.04 17.96
N PRO A 30 8.16 -10.35 17.91
CA PRO A 30 7.57 -11.11 16.82
C PRO A 30 7.87 -10.46 15.46
N GLU A 31 7.92 -11.26 14.40
CA GLU A 31 8.16 -10.76 13.03
C GLU A 31 7.09 -9.72 12.65
N PRO A 32 7.47 -8.43 12.47
CA PRO A 32 6.54 -7.40 12.03
C PRO A 32 6.14 -7.61 10.56
N GLY A 33 4.96 -7.15 10.19
CA GLY A 33 4.63 -6.96 8.79
C GLY A 33 5.53 -5.88 8.20
N PHE A 34 6.04 -6.13 7.01
CA PHE A 34 6.84 -5.19 6.26
C PHE A 34 6.40 -5.17 4.80
N SER A 35 6.23 -3.98 4.25
CA SER A 35 5.93 -3.79 2.83
C SER A 35 6.65 -2.57 2.30
N ILE A 36 7.07 -2.63 1.04
CA ILE A 36 7.72 -1.51 0.36
C ILE A 36 7.09 -1.33 -1.03
N SER A 37 7.00 -0.09 -1.46
CA SER A 37 6.68 0.28 -2.83
C SER A 37 7.61 1.40 -3.29
N HIS A 38 7.81 1.50 -4.60
CA HIS A 38 8.73 2.43 -5.21
C HIS A 38 8.14 3.00 -6.48
N GLU A 39 8.30 4.31 -6.65
CA GLU A 39 8.04 5.06 -7.86
C GLU A 39 9.27 5.93 -8.14
N ALA A 40 9.44 6.39 -9.37
CA ALA A 40 10.58 7.23 -9.73
C ALA A 40 10.75 8.42 -8.75
N GLY A 41 11.84 8.41 -7.99
CA GLY A 41 12.18 9.45 -7.02
C GLY A 41 11.49 9.35 -5.65
N PHE A 42 10.69 8.31 -5.40
CA PHE A 42 10.01 8.07 -4.12
C PHE A 42 10.04 6.59 -3.74
N SER A 43 10.48 6.29 -2.53
CA SER A 43 10.30 4.98 -1.92
C SER A 43 9.39 5.12 -0.72
N LEU A 44 8.47 4.20 -0.54
CA LEU A 44 7.59 4.15 0.62
C LEU A 44 7.69 2.77 1.24
N ALA A 45 8.10 2.72 2.50
CA ALA A 45 7.99 1.51 3.32
C ALA A 45 6.82 1.65 4.30
N ALA A 46 6.29 0.52 4.75
CA ALA A 46 5.34 0.42 5.86
C ALA A 46 5.77 -0.73 6.76
N VAL A 47 5.77 -0.47 8.08
CA VAL A 47 6.07 -1.45 9.13
C VAL A 47 4.86 -1.53 10.04
N ASN A 48 4.36 -2.74 10.28
CA ASN A 48 3.30 -3.00 11.25
C ASN A 48 3.77 -4.03 12.28
N LEU A 49 3.96 -3.60 13.52
CA LEU A 49 4.41 -4.48 14.61
C LEU A 49 3.37 -5.56 15.00
N ASN A 50 2.12 -5.39 14.57
CA ASN A 50 0.98 -6.22 14.96
C ASN A 50 0.43 -7.12 13.83
N GLY A 51 1.25 -7.40 12.82
CA GLY A 51 0.92 -8.35 11.74
C GLY A 51 1.13 -7.77 10.35
N ALA A 52 0.50 -8.40 9.35
CA ALA A 52 0.69 -8.03 7.95
C ALA A 52 0.30 -6.58 7.65
N VAL A 53 1.00 -6.01 6.66
CA VAL A 53 0.74 -4.68 6.09
C VAL A 53 1.05 -4.76 4.61
N GLY A 54 0.36 -3.97 3.80
CA GLY A 54 0.72 -3.75 2.42
C GLY A 54 0.80 -2.25 2.14
N VAL A 55 1.71 -1.85 1.26
CA VAL A 55 1.81 -0.45 0.84
C VAL A 55 2.04 -0.35 -0.65
N ASP A 56 1.41 0.63 -1.27
CA ASP A 56 1.69 0.98 -2.64
C ASP A 56 1.64 2.49 -2.87
N LEU A 57 2.38 2.95 -3.88
CA LEU A 57 2.30 4.31 -4.37
C LEU A 57 2.35 4.36 -5.88
N MET A 58 1.76 5.41 -6.45
CA MET A 58 1.69 5.62 -7.89
C MET A 58 1.68 7.11 -8.19
N GLN A 59 2.51 7.51 -9.16
CA GLN A 59 2.45 8.88 -9.70
C GLN A 59 1.14 9.07 -10.46
N VAL A 60 0.46 10.19 -10.20
CA VAL A 60 -0.76 10.53 -10.93
C VAL A 60 -0.40 10.93 -12.36
N GLN A 61 -0.86 10.14 -13.32
CA GLN A 61 -0.68 10.39 -14.74
C GLN A 61 -1.79 9.73 -15.56
N PRO A 62 -2.09 10.22 -16.78
CA PRO A 62 -3.00 9.55 -17.68
C PRO A 62 -2.51 8.12 -17.97
N VAL A 63 -3.38 7.14 -17.78
CA VAL A 63 -3.09 5.73 -18.06
C VAL A 63 -3.72 5.36 -19.42
N PRO A 64 -2.91 5.00 -20.43
CA PRO A 64 -3.42 4.46 -21.69
C PRO A 64 -4.26 3.21 -21.44
N ASP A 65 -5.36 3.05 -22.18
CA ASP A 65 -6.24 1.88 -22.08
C ASP A 65 -6.68 1.53 -20.66
N TRP A 66 -6.83 2.54 -19.79
CA TRP A 66 -7.21 2.37 -18.38
C TRP A 66 -8.47 1.50 -18.20
N GLN A 67 -9.37 1.47 -19.18
CA GLN A 67 -10.57 0.64 -19.15
C GLN A 67 -10.25 -0.86 -19.14
N VAL A 68 -9.23 -1.28 -19.90
CA VAL A 68 -8.76 -2.67 -19.96
C VAL A 68 -8.15 -3.03 -18.62
N VAL A 69 -7.24 -2.20 -18.12
CA VAL A 69 -6.58 -2.43 -16.82
C VAL A 69 -7.59 -2.45 -15.68
N ALA A 70 -8.56 -1.52 -15.66
CA ALA A 70 -9.58 -1.47 -14.62
C ALA A 70 -10.48 -2.71 -14.65
N ARG A 71 -10.86 -3.19 -15.84
CA ARG A 71 -11.64 -4.41 -16.00
C ARG A 71 -10.86 -5.63 -15.49
N ASP A 72 -9.60 -5.74 -15.88
CA ASP A 72 -8.81 -6.95 -15.66
C ASP A 72 -8.28 -7.04 -14.24
N TYR A 73 -8.01 -5.92 -13.55
CA TYR A 73 -7.33 -5.92 -12.25
C TYR A 73 -8.09 -5.26 -11.10
N LEU A 74 -8.95 -4.26 -11.38
CA LEU A 74 -9.60 -3.45 -10.35
C LEU A 74 -11.05 -3.88 -10.08
N GLY A 75 -11.63 -4.67 -10.97
CA GLY A 75 -12.98 -5.20 -10.84
C GLY A 75 -14.07 -4.30 -11.43
N PRO A 76 -15.28 -4.87 -11.60
CA PRO A 76 -16.36 -4.24 -12.36
C PRO A 76 -16.88 -2.95 -11.72
N ASP A 77 -16.98 -2.91 -10.39
CA ASP A 77 -17.50 -1.76 -9.66
C ASP A 77 -16.55 -0.57 -9.72
N VAL A 78 -15.24 -0.81 -9.58
CA VAL A 78 -14.22 0.22 -9.74
C VAL A 78 -14.20 0.72 -11.17
N GLY A 79 -14.20 -0.19 -12.15
CA GLY A 79 -14.22 0.17 -13.56
C GLY A 79 -15.45 1.00 -13.94
N ALA A 80 -16.62 0.72 -13.35
CA ALA A 80 -17.82 1.54 -13.51
C ALA A 80 -17.65 2.95 -12.93
N ARG A 81 -17.20 3.06 -11.69
CA ARG A 81 -16.96 4.37 -11.06
C ARG A 81 -15.97 5.21 -11.87
N LEU A 82 -14.89 4.62 -12.36
CA LEU A 82 -13.89 5.34 -13.16
C LEU A 82 -14.43 5.88 -14.49
N ARG A 83 -15.45 5.24 -15.10
CA ARG A 83 -16.14 5.77 -16.29
C ARG A 83 -16.93 7.03 -15.99
N ASP A 84 -17.52 7.11 -14.79
CA ASP A 84 -18.35 8.24 -14.37
C ASP A 84 -17.53 9.43 -13.86
N VAL A 85 -16.24 9.23 -13.54
CA VAL A 85 -15.31 10.31 -13.19
C VAL A 85 -14.97 11.15 -14.42
N SER A 86 -14.92 12.48 -14.25
CA SER A 86 -14.49 13.42 -15.29
C SER A 86 -13.08 13.08 -15.79
N GLU A 87 -12.79 13.40 -17.06
CA GLU A 87 -11.48 13.09 -17.65
C GLU A 87 -10.31 13.69 -16.88
N THR A 88 -10.50 14.88 -16.32
CA THR A 88 -9.50 15.58 -15.51
C THR A 88 -9.19 14.90 -14.18
N MET A 89 -10.18 14.26 -13.55
CA MET A 89 -10.03 13.62 -12.23
C MET A 89 -9.73 12.13 -12.33
N ARG A 90 -9.93 11.53 -13.51
CA ARG A 90 -9.78 10.09 -13.72
C ARG A 90 -8.37 9.57 -13.43
N PRO A 91 -7.27 10.26 -13.82
CA PRO A 91 -5.92 9.83 -13.45
C PRO A 91 -5.74 9.67 -11.93
N VAL A 92 -6.27 10.61 -11.15
CA VAL A 92 -6.21 10.54 -9.68
C VAL A 92 -7.04 9.38 -9.15
N ALA A 93 -8.26 9.22 -9.66
CA ALA A 93 -9.15 8.13 -9.24
C ALA A 93 -8.59 6.75 -9.60
N PHE A 94 -7.96 6.63 -10.77
CA PHE A 94 -7.30 5.40 -11.21
C PHE A 94 -6.10 5.09 -10.31
N ALA A 95 -5.22 6.06 -10.07
CA ALA A 95 -4.04 5.88 -9.21
C ALA A 95 -4.44 5.43 -7.80
N ARG A 96 -5.50 6.02 -7.22
CA ARG A 96 -6.07 5.57 -5.94
C ARG A 96 -6.53 4.12 -5.96
N ALA A 97 -7.32 3.76 -6.96
CA ALA A 97 -7.84 2.40 -7.07
C ALA A 97 -6.72 1.37 -7.31
N TRP A 98 -5.70 1.75 -8.08
CA TRP A 98 -4.53 0.92 -8.33
C TRP A 98 -3.71 0.72 -7.04
N CYS A 99 -3.33 1.81 -6.36
CA CYS A 99 -2.59 1.74 -5.10
C CYS A 99 -3.35 0.93 -4.05
N GLU A 100 -4.67 1.10 -3.94
CA GLU A 100 -5.48 0.31 -3.02
C GLU A 100 -5.44 -1.18 -3.38
N ARG A 101 -5.59 -1.52 -4.67
CA ARG A 101 -5.53 -2.92 -5.12
C ARG A 101 -4.17 -3.57 -4.78
N GLU A 102 -3.07 -2.93 -5.14
CA GLU A 102 -1.71 -3.41 -4.89
C GLU A 102 -1.38 -3.49 -3.39
N ALA A 103 -1.76 -2.47 -2.61
CA ALA A 103 -1.58 -2.50 -1.17
C ALA A 103 -2.34 -3.67 -0.52
N PHE A 104 -3.56 -3.96 -0.96
CA PHE A 104 -4.31 -5.12 -0.45
C PHE A 104 -3.71 -6.46 -0.90
N LEU A 105 -3.20 -6.57 -2.13
CA LEU A 105 -2.49 -7.77 -2.59
C LEU A 105 -1.27 -8.04 -1.71
N LYS A 106 -0.44 -7.00 -1.48
CA LYS A 106 0.73 -7.07 -0.59
C LYS A 106 0.36 -7.44 0.85
N LEU A 107 -0.71 -6.86 1.40
CA LEU A 107 -1.24 -7.22 2.73
C LEU A 107 -1.55 -8.72 2.86
N HIS A 108 -2.00 -9.37 1.77
CA HIS A 108 -2.34 -10.79 1.75
C HIS A 108 -1.21 -11.69 1.25
N GLY A 109 -0.03 -11.13 0.98
CA GLY A 109 1.09 -11.89 0.40
C GLY A 109 0.77 -12.46 -0.97
N ARG A 110 0.02 -11.72 -1.80
CA ARG A 110 -0.36 -12.08 -3.16
C ARG A 110 0.44 -11.24 -4.15
N GLU A 111 0.80 -11.86 -5.27
CA GLU A 111 1.31 -11.15 -6.44
C GLU A 111 0.15 -10.48 -7.21
N LEU A 112 0.47 -9.58 -8.13
CA LEU A 112 -0.51 -8.99 -9.04
C LEU A 112 -1.18 -10.10 -9.84
N GLY A 113 -2.51 -10.19 -9.72
CA GLY A 113 -3.34 -11.13 -10.43
C GLY A 113 -4.63 -10.50 -10.88
N GLU A 114 -5.20 -11.04 -11.95
CA GLU A 114 -6.46 -10.57 -12.50
C GLU A 114 -7.59 -10.69 -11.47
N TRP A 115 -8.56 -9.78 -11.58
CA TRP A 115 -9.72 -9.69 -10.71
C TRP A 115 -10.50 -10.99 -10.67
N ILE A 116 -10.61 -11.69 -11.81
CA ILE A 116 -11.34 -12.95 -11.89
C ILE A 116 -10.72 -14.07 -11.03
N GLU A 117 -9.41 -14.03 -10.82
CA GLU A 117 -8.68 -15.04 -10.07
C GLU A 117 -8.61 -14.70 -8.57
N VAL A 118 -8.32 -13.43 -8.26
CA VAL A 118 -8.06 -13.01 -6.87
C VAL A 118 -9.31 -12.46 -6.18
N GLY A 119 -10.20 -11.80 -6.92
CA GLY A 119 -11.41 -11.18 -6.39
C GLY A 119 -11.14 -10.06 -5.38
N GLN A 120 -12.17 -9.73 -4.59
CA GLN A 120 -12.07 -8.73 -3.52
C GLN A 120 -11.24 -9.26 -2.34
N LEU A 121 -10.42 -8.39 -1.75
CA LEU A 121 -9.60 -8.67 -0.58
C LEU A 121 -10.12 -7.90 0.64
N GLU A 122 -9.97 -8.47 1.83
CA GLU A 122 -10.46 -7.90 3.09
C GLU A 122 -9.43 -7.00 3.76
N GLY A 123 -9.85 -5.86 4.28
CA GLY A 123 -8.94 -4.95 4.98
C GLY A 123 -9.44 -3.51 4.98
N VAL A 124 -8.57 -2.61 5.40
CA VAL A 124 -8.78 -1.17 5.38
C VAL A 124 -7.61 -0.52 4.66
N GLY A 125 -7.91 0.24 3.60
CA GLY A 125 -6.96 1.12 2.92
C GLY A 125 -6.97 2.52 3.53
N ILE A 126 -5.79 3.07 3.78
CA ILE A 126 -5.58 4.42 4.29
C ILE A 126 -4.69 5.17 3.28
N GLU A 127 -5.19 6.27 2.72
CA GLU A 127 -4.41 7.13 1.85
C GLU A 127 -3.33 7.86 2.66
N VAL A 128 -2.11 7.91 2.13
CA VAL A 128 -0.96 8.59 2.74
C VAL A 128 -0.61 9.82 1.90
N GLU A 129 -0.35 10.94 2.57
CA GLU A 129 0.09 12.17 1.93
C GLU A 129 1.59 12.09 1.58
N LEU A 130 1.92 12.00 0.29
CA LEU A 130 3.30 11.83 -0.20
C LEU A 130 3.86 13.03 -0.98
N GLY A 131 3.04 14.05 -1.25
CA GLY A 131 3.40 15.23 -2.03
C GLY A 131 2.44 15.53 -3.17
N THR A 132 2.78 16.53 -4.00
CA THR A 132 1.95 16.90 -5.14
C THR A 132 2.03 15.82 -6.22
N ASN A 133 0.88 15.40 -6.74
CA ASN A 133 0.75 14.46 -7.86
C ASN A 133 1.19 13.00 -7.57
N MET A 134 1.18 12.59 -6.30
CA MET A 134 1.44 11.22 -5.87
C MET A 134 0.25 10.70 -5.07
N VAL A 135 -0.07 9.42 -5.22
CA VAL A 135 -1.04 8.73 -4.37
C VAL A 135 -0.34 7.59 -3.68
N GLY A 136 -0.47 7.50 -2.34
CA GLY A 136 -0.01 6.37 -1.55
C GLY A 136 -1.17 5.73 -0.81
N VAL A 137 -1.18 4.41 -0.69
CA VAL A 137 -2.15 3.68 0.13
C VAL A 137 -1.43 2.66 1.00
N VAL A 138 -1.76 2.64 2.28
CA VAL A 138 -1.39 1.56 3.21
C VAL A 138 -2.62 0.71 3.51
N ALA A 139 -2.50 -0.59 3.35
CA ALA A 139 -3.53 -1.57 3.66
C ALA A 139 -3.19 -2.33 4.95
N LEU A 140 -4.18 -2.45 5.83
CA LEU A 140 -4.11 -3.19 7.09
C LEU A 140 -5.27 -4.17 7.20
N LYS A 141 -5.10 -5.25 7.96
CA LYS A 141 -6.25 -6.04 8.41
C LYS A 141 -7.08 -5.16 9.34
N TRP A 142 -8.41 -5.32 9.31
CA TRP A 142 -9.35 -4.60 10.17
C TRP A 142 -8.80 -4.49 11.60
N PRO A 143 -8.56 -3.27 12.13
CA PRO A 143 -8.09 -3.13 13.49
C PRO A 143 -9.18 -3.67 14.42
N ARG A 144 -8.79 -4.52 15.38
CA ARG A 144 -9.75 -5.05 16.37
C ARG A 144 -10.43 -3.96 17.19
N CYS A 145 -9.92 -2.72 17.22
CA CYS A 145 -10.52 -1.52 17.81
C CYS A 145 -9.65 -0.29 17.48
N VAL A 146 -10.02 0.62 16.56
CA VAL A 146 -9.58 2.05 16.62
C VAL A 146 -10.62 2.93 15.92
N ALA A 147 -11.08 3.97 16.62
CA ALA A 147 -11.91 5.04 16.10
C ALA A 147 -11.14 5.92 15.12
N LEU A 148 -11.78 6.32 14.03
CA LEU A 148 -11.28 7.22 12.99
C LEU A 148 -10.60 8.48 13.57
N SER A 149 -9.26 8.47 13.69
CA SER A 149 -8.47 9.70 13.63
C SER A 149 -7.91 9.82 12.22
N ARG A 150 -8.09 10.98 11.59
CA ARG A 150 -7.47 11.38 10.30
C ARG A 150 -5.94 11.55 10.39
N GLN A 151 -5.34 10.97 11.41
CA GLN A 151 -3.96 11.06 11.78
C GLN A 151 -3.60 9.65 12.21
N VAL A 152 -2.84 8.97 11.35
CA VAL A 152 -2.19 7.71 11.70
C VAL A 152 -1.36 7.99 12.95
N SER A 153 -1.74 7.40 14.08
CA SER A 153 -0.97 7.54 15.31
C SER A 153 0.38 6.86 15.15
N SER A 154 1.37 7.36 15.88
CA SER A 154 2.80 7.03 15.86
C SER A 154 3.20 5.54 15.98
N ASP A 155 2.25 4.62 16.15
CA ASP A 155 2.57 3.31 16.72
C ASP A 155 2.49 2.15 15.72
N SER A 156 2.07 2.34 14.45
CA SER A 156 1.82 1.17 13.59
C SER A 156 1.97 1.30 12.07
N VAL A 157 2.22 2.50 11.52
CA VAL A 157 2.51 2.65 10.08
C VAL A 157 3.43 3.85 9.91
N ILE A 158 4.66 3.60 9.45
CA ILE A 158 5.62 4.67 9.15
C ILE A 158 5.90 4.65 7.66
N ALA A 159 5.53 5.74 6.99
CA ALA A 159 5.83 6.05 5.62
C ALA A 159 7.13 6.86 5.55
N PHE A 160 8.20 6.29 5.00
CA PHE A 160 9.43 7.05 4.70
C PHE A 160 9.37 7.60 3.27
N GLN A 161 10.09 8.70 3.00
CA GLN A 161 10.35 9.30 1.69
C GLN A 161 11.84 9.13 1.34
#